data_AF-A0A948SIA8-F1
#
_entry.id   AF-A0A948SIA8-F1
#
_cell.length_a   1.000
_cell.length_b   1.000
_cell.length_c   1.000
_cell.angle_alpha   90.00
_cell.angle_beta   90.00
_cell.angle_gamma   90.00
#
_symmetry.space_group_name_H-M   'P 1'
#
loop_
_entity.id
_entity.type
_entity.pdbx_description
1 polymer ?
#
loop_
_entity_poly.entity_id
_entity_poly.type
_entity_poly.pdbx_seq_one_letter_code
_entity_poly.pdbx_strand_id
1 'polypeptide(L)'
;MGVIQLTDQPDLPLEPGELGLSTDDSLLAPVEASDLPPVGENACRVCGAELVADQDWCLECGAAVQEPRTLPGLATLGLAGVFTLVLAGGAVAAGVAALNDTIPPRSTEVKTVAQEAPADTAPADTLSEDPLPSDTSSADSQLTPVSPTDTGGTTGGGVTPTPVVPDNGGGSTEPQPFDLPSSAAALYDPQMRFQASNDPALAIGDKKTPSWFVTTAADGNMNIGLQIDLGKSRKVTRLTMTTKTPGYTMYVLGDKGVDPPNDVKDMTTLGEAASIDAAAEAGKPAPEPGDKAGDETFELSLGNTNKKWRTLVLWFTVPPSKGPTVRISQLKFFDN
;
A
#
# COMPACT_ATOMS: atom_id res chain seq x y z
N MET A 1 -34.40 16.26 -34.80
CA MET A 1 -34.27 17.54 -34.07
C MET A 1 -35.45 17.64 -33.12
N GLY A 2 -35.29 17.12 -31.90
CA GLY A 2 -36.34 17.13 -30.87
C GLY A 2 -35.95 18.13 -29.79
N VAL A 3 -36.78 19.15 -29.58
CA VAL A 3 -36.61 20.17 -28.56
C VAL A 3 -37.18 19.60 -27.26
N ILE A 4 -36.32 19.36 -26.26
CA ILE A 4 -36.74 18.97 -24.91
C ILE A 4 -36.89 20.27 -24.12
N GLN A 5 -38.12 20.58 -23.69
CA GLN A 5 -38.40 21.68 -22.76
C GLN A 5 -38.04 21.25 -21.33
N LEU A 6 -37.14 21.98 -20.69
CA LEU A 6 -36.96 21.94 -19.24
C LEU A 6 -38.09 22.72 -18.59
N THR A 7 -38.91 22.04 -17.80
CA THR A 7 -39.86 22.67 -16.87
C THR A 7 -39.15 23.11 -15.60
N ASP A 8 -39.44 24.36 -15.26
CA ASP A 8 -39.08 25.14 -14.07
C ASP A 8 -39.42 24.40 -12.76
N GLN A 9 -38.46 24.30 -11.85
CA GLN A 9 -38.63 23.68 -10.53
C GLN A 9 -38.65 24.79 -9.47
N PRO A 10 -39.70 24.88 -8.62
CA PRO A 10 -39.85 26.01 -7.71
C PRO A 10 -38.86 25.94 -6.53
N ASP A 11 -38.22 27.07 -6.26
CA ASP A 11 -37.41 27.37 -5.06
C ASP A 11 -38.23 27.15 -3.78
N LEU A 12 -37.70 26.32 -2.88
CA LEU A 12 -38.21 26.20 -1.51
C LEU A 12 -37.42 27.11 -0.56
N PRO A 13 -38.10 27.86 0.34
CA PRO A 13 -37.44 28.75 1.28
C PRO A 13 -36.79 27.95 2.42
N LEU A 14 -35.50 28.23 2.67
CA LEU A 14 -34.76 27.73 3.83
C LEU A 14 -35.13 28.56 5.08
N GLU A 15 -35.75 27.92 6.07
CA GLU A 15 -35.95 28.50 7.40
C GLU A 15 -34.66 28.45 8.24
N PRO A 16 -34.27 29.54 8.92
CA PRO A 16 -33.16 29.54 9.86
C PRO A 16 -33.63 28.98 11.22
N GLY A 17 -33.20 27.75 11.53
CA GLY A 17 -33.38 27.16 12.86
C GLY A 17 -32.44 27.79 13.89
N GLU A 18 -33.02 28.57 14.81
CA GLU A 18 -32.39 29.01 16.06
C GLU A 18 -32.13 27.81 16.98
N LEU A 19 -30.86 27.53 17.30
CA LEU A 19 -30.49 26.64 18.39
C LEU A 19 -30.24 27.47 19.65
N GLY A 20 -31.24 27.48 20.53
CA GLY A 20 -31.15 28.03 21.87
C GLY A 20 -30.20 27.21 22.75
N LEU A 21 -29.24 27.91 23.37
CA LEU A 21 -28.51 27.42 24.53
C LEU A 21 -29.47 27.34 25.73
N SER A 22 -29.86 26.13 26.12
CA SER A 22 -30.40 25.86 27.46
C SER A 22 -29.26 25.51 28.40
N THR A 23 -28.93 26.45 29.28
CA THR A 23 -28.05 26.26 30.43
C THR A 23 -28.88 25.69 31.57
N ASP A 24 -28.99 24.36 31.64
CA ASP A 24 -29.57 23.69 32.81
C ASP A 24 -28.48 23.15 33.71
N ASP A 25 -28.16 23.98 34.71
CA ASP A 25 -27.46 23.67 35.94
C ASP A 25 -28.42 22.82 36.80
N SER A 26 -28.27 21.49 36.73
CA SER A 26 -29.02 20.56 37.59
C SER A 26 -28.07 19.63 38.33
N LEU A 27 -27.88 20.01 39.58
CA LEU A 27 -27.40 19.24 40.72
C LEU A 27 -27.83 17.75 40.66
N LEU A 28 -26.90 16.87 40.30
CA LEU A 28 -27.07 15.42 40.47
C LEU A 28 -26.20 14.92 41.63
N ALA A 29 -26.90 14.22 42.52
CA ALA A 29 -26.40 13.49 43.68
C ALA A 29 -25.26 12.50 43.32
N PRO A 30 -24.46 12.06 44.33
CA PRO A 30 -23.48 11.00 44.13
C PRO A 30 -24.17 9.73 43.63
N VAL A 31 -23.91 9.38 42.38
CA VAL A 31 -24.37 8.14 41.77
C VAL A 31 -23.62 7.00 42.44
N GLU A 32 -24.33 6.19 43.23
CA GLU A 32 -23.84 4.89 43.69
C GLU A 32 -23.39 4.10 42.46
N ALA A 33 -22.14 3.64 42.50
CA ALA A 33 -21.53 2.76 41.52
C ALA A 33 -22.28 1.43 41.50
N SER A 34 -23.36 1.39 40.71
CA SER A 34 -24.02 0.15 40.33
C SER A 34 -23.06 -0.63 39.43
N ASP A 35 -22.86 -1.90 39.79
CA ASP A 35 -22.21 -2.95 39.02
C ASP A 35 -22.20 -2.67 37.51
N LEU A 36 -21.07 -2.18 36.99
CA LEU A 36 -20.79 -2.32 35.58
C LEU A 36 -20.59 -3.82 35.32
N PRO A 37 -21.32 -4.43 34.38
CA PRO A 37 -21.06 -5.81 34.00
C PRO A 37 -19.58 -5.92 33.62
N PRO A 38 -18.88 -7.01 34.01
CA PRO A 38 -17.48 -7.18 33.66
C PRO A 38 -17.33 -6.97 32.16
N VAL A 39 -16.42 -6.09 31.76
CA VAL A 39 -16.06 -5.86 30.36
C VAL A 39 -15.83 -7.24 29.74
N GLY A 40 -16.71 -7.65 28.84
CA GLY A 40 -16.70 -8.99 28.27
C GLY A 40 -15.32 -9.29 27.71
N GLU A 41 -14.72 -10.38 28.17
CA GLU A 41 -13.34 -10.78 27.84
C GLU A 41 -13.14 -11.09 26.34
N ASN A 42 -14.22 -11.00 25.56
CA ASN A 42 -14.31 -11.36 24.15
C ASN A 42 -14.57 -10.12 23.28
N ALA A 43 -13.65 -9.16 23.25
CA ALA A 43 -13.69 -8.05 22.29
C ALA A 43 -12.48 -8.12 21.34
N CYS A 44 -12.70 -7.83 20.06
CA CYS A 44 -11.65 -7.79 19.05
C CYS A 44 -10.62 -6.71 19.42
N ARG A 45 -9.35 -7.09 19.54
CA ARG A 45 -8.28 -6.14 19.88
C ARG A 45 -7.99 -5.10 18.80
N VAL A 46 -8.43 -5.35 17.56
CA VAL A 46 -8.18 -4.47 16.43
C VAL A 46 -9.25 -3.38 16.32
N CYS A 47 -10.54 -3.73 16.44
CA CYS A 47 -11.64 -2.78 16.25
C CYS A 47 -12.57 -2.58 17.47
N GLY A 48 -12.39 -3.37 18.54
CA GLY A 48 -13.22 -3.30 19.75
C GLY A 48 -14.58 -4.00 19.65
N ALA A 49 -14.93 -4.58 18.50
CA ALA A 49 -16.19 -5.28 18.32
C ALA A 49 -16.30 -6.52 19.21
N GLU A 50 -17.50 -6.79 19.73
CA GLU A 50 -17.78 -7.97 20.55
C GLU A 50 -17.66 -9.25 19.70
N LEU A 51 -16.95 -10.25 20.24
CA LEU A 51 -16.70 -11.54 19.61
C LEU A 51 -17.66 -12.57 20.18
N VAL A 52 -18.28 -13.36 19.31
CA VAL A 52 -19.03 -14.56 19.71
C VAL A 52 -18.02 -15.58 20.26
N ALA A 53 -18.43 -16.34 21.28
CA ALA A 53 -17.60 -17.44 21.80
C ALA A 53 -17.18 -18.38 20.65
N ASP A 54 -15.93 -18.85 20.69
CA ASP A 54 -15.31 -19.74 19.69
C ASP A 54 -15.14 -19.16 18.26
N GLN A 55 -15.19 -17.82 18.10
CA GLN A 55 -14.96 -17.18 16.80
C GLN A 55 -13.45 -16.91 16.57
N ASP A 56 -12.83 -17.63 15.62
CA ASP A 56 -11.39 -17.54 15.31
C ASP A 56 -10.99 -16.24 14.54
N TRP A 57 -11.97 -15.47 14.05
CA TRP A 57 -11.77 -14.18 13.37
C TRP A 57 -12.92 -13.22 13.68
N CYS A 58 -12.64 -11.92 13.70
CA CYS A 58 -13.67 -10.89 13.88
C CYS A 58 -14.46 -10.66 12.60
N LEU A 59 -15.79 -10.81 12.64
CA LEU A 59 -16.65 -10.57 11.47
C LEU A 59 -16.69 -9.11 11.01
N GLU A 60 -16.41 -8.15 11.89
CA GLU A 60 -16.46 -6.72 11.56
C GLU A 60 -15.21 -6.22 10.81
N CYS A 61 -14.03 -6.78 11.11
CA CYS A 61 -12.77 -6.28 10.55
C CYS A 61 -11.87 -7.35 9.91
N GLY A 62 -12.25 -8.63 9.98
CA GLY A 62 -11.49 -9.76 9.44
C GLY A 62 -10.21 -10.10 10.20
N ALA A 63 -9.92 -9.45 11.34
CA ALA A 63 -8.74 -9.76 12.13
C ALA A 63 -8.86 -11.12 12.82
N ALA A 64 -7.83 -11.96 12.72
CA ALA A 64 -7.77 -13.23 13.44
C ALA A 64 -7.69 -13.01 14.96
N VAL A 65 -8.51 -13.76 15.71
CA VAL A 65 -8.52 -13.79 17.17
C VAL A 65 -7.48 -14.83 17.61
N GLN A 66 -6.20 -14.57 17.32
CA GLN A 66 -5.14 -15.46 17.81
C GLN A 66 -4.89 -15.16 19.28
N GLU A 67 -5.32 -16.07 20.16
CA GLU A 67 -4.64 -16.19 21.44
C GLU A 67 -3.18 -16.57 21.15
N PRO A 68 -2.19 -15.86 21.73
CA PRO A 68 -0.81 -16.32 21.66
C PRO A 68 -0.78 -17.69 22.31
N ARG A 69 -0.74 -18.75 21.48
CA ARG A 69 -0.43 -20.10 21.94
C ARG A 69 0.97 -20.05 22.53
N THR A 70 1.05 -19.76 23.81
CA THR A 70 2.22 -19.96 24.64
C THR A 70 2.51 -21.45 24.58
N LEU A 71 3.37 -21.84 23.64
CA LEU A 71 3.91 -23.19 23.56
C LEU A 71 4.57 -23.50 24.92
N PRO A 72 4.01 -24.43 25.72
CA PRO A 72 4.58 -24.77 27.00
C PRO A 72 5.79 -25.66 26.75
N GLY A 73 6.99 -25.08 26.64
CA GLY A 73 8.19 -25.91 26.46
C GLY A 73 9.53 -25.29 26.08
N LEU A 74 9.78 -23.99 26.26
CA LEU A 74 11.11 -23.39 25.97
C LEU A 74 11.75 -22.77 27.22
N ALA A 75 12.00 -23.62 28.21
CA ALA A 75 12.96 -23.35 29.28
C ALA A 75 14.01 -24.46 29.29
N THR A 76 14.86 -24.52 28.26
CA THR A 76 16.14 -25.26 28.27
C THR A 76 16.87 -24.99 26.95
N LEU A 77 17.81 -24.06 26.94
CA LEU A 77 19.07 -24.10 26.17
C LEU A 77 19.86 -22.80 26.41
N GLY A 78 20.37 -22.66 27.62
CA GLY A 78 21.67 -22.03 27.82
C GLY A 78 22.76 -23.05 27.46
N LEU A 79 23.90 -22.56 26.93
CA LEU A 79 25.15 -23.28 26.61
C LEU A 79 25.26 -23.97 25.22
N ALA A 80 25.14 -23.21 24.12
CA ALA A 80 25.71 -23.61 22.83
C ALA A 80 26.25 -22.42 21.99
N GLY A 81 26.68 -21.33 22.64
CA GLY A 81 27.05 -20.08 21.96
C GLY A 81 28.53 -19.91 21.57
N VAL A 82 29.41 -20.91 21.76
CA VAL A 82 30.87 -20.70 21.63
C VAL A 82 31.53 -21.53 20.51
N PHE A 83 30.88 -22.54 19.94
CA PHE A 83 31.54 -23.44 18.97
C PHE A 83 31.30 -23.14 17.48
N THR A 84 30.34 -22.30 17.12
CA THR A 84 30.01 -22.03 15.70
C THR A 84 30.87 -20.94 15.05
N LEU A 85 31.60 -20.14 15.83
CA LEU A 85 32.41 -19.03 15.29
C LEU A 85 33.80 -19.49 14.77
N VAL A 86 34.25 -20.70 15.11
CA VAL A 86 35.55 -21.24 14.65
C VAL A 86 35.45 -21.99 13.31
N LEU A 87 34.26 -22.44 12.90
CA LEU A 87 34.07 -23.21 11.66
C LEU A 87 33.81 -22.36 10.39
N ALA A 88 33.53 -21.06 10.52
CA ALA A 88 33.24 -20.19 9.38
C ALA A 88 34.45 -19.43 8.80
N GLY A 89 35.66 -19.57 9.39
CA GLY A 89 36.85 -18.79 9.02
C GLY A 89 37.87 -19.48 8.11
N GLY A 90 37.55 -20.64 7.51
CA GLY A 90 38.58 -21.56 6.99
C GLY A 90 38.58 -21.92 5.49
N ALA A 91 37.88 -21.21 4.60
CA ALA A 91 37.83 -21.62 3.18
C ALA A 91 37.73 -20.45 2.18
N VAL A 92 38.80 -19.66 2.05
CA VAL A 92 38.95 -18.71 0.93
C VAL A 92 40.40 -18.71 0.41
N ALA A 93 40.86 -19.82 -0.18
CA ALA A 93 42.15 -19.86 -0.89
C ALA A 93 42.36 -21.01 -1.91
N ALA A 94 41.31 -21.61 -2.49
CA ALA A 94 41.49 -22.70 -3.48
C ALA A 94 40.46 -22.74 -4.63
N GLY A 95 39.78 -21.64 -4.94
CA GLY A 95 38.66 -21.61 -5.90
C GLY A 95 38.94 -21.00 -7.28
N VAL A 96 40.20 -20.72 -7.66
CA VAL A 96 40.50 -19.94 -8.90
C VAL A 96 41.23 -20.77 -9.98
N ALA A 97 41.49 -22.06 -9.76
CA ALA A 97 42.11 -22.91 -10.79
C ALA A 97 41.14 -23.86 -11.53
N ALA A 98 39.88 -24.00 -11.09
CA ALA A 98 38.98 -25.05 -11.58
C ALA A 98 37.94 -24.61 -12.64
N LEU A 99 37.97 -23.35 -13.10
CA LEU A 99 36.96 -22.81 -14.03
C LEU A 99 37.38 -22.79 -15.51
N ASN A 100 38.49 -23.44 -15.88
CA ASN A 100 38.98 -23.41 -17.28
C ASN A 100 39.04 -24.78 -17.98
N ASP A 101 38.45 -25.84 -17.41
CA ASP A 101 38.36 -27.13 -18.10
C ASP A 101 37.03 -27.29 -18.83
N THR A 102 37.15 -27.64 -20.12
CA THR A 102 36.07 -27.78 -21.09
C THR A 102 35.15 -28.93 -20.68
N ILE A 103 33.88 -28.63 -20.41
CA ILE A 103 32.87 -29.61 -19.99
C ILE A 103 32.54 -30.52 -21.20
N PRO A 104 32.76 -31.85 -21.12
CA PRO A 104 32.32 -32.77 -22.17
C PRO A 104 30.78 -32.84 -22.20
N PRO A 105 30.16 -33.04 -23.39
CA PRO A 105 28.71 -33.05 -23.52
C PRO A 105 28.10 -34.17 -22.67
N ARG A 106 27.32 -33.78 -21.66
CA ARG A 106 26.47 -34.73 -20.92
C ARG A 106 25.30 -35.12 -21.80
N SER A 107 25.22 -36.40 -22.13
CA SER A 107 24.03 -37.01 -22.73
C SER A 107 22.93 -37.04 -21.67
N THR A 108 21.92 -36.19 -21.83
CA THR A 108 20.69 -36.25 -21.02
C THR A 108 19.75 -37.26 -21.65
N GLU A 109 19.66 -38.45 -21.05
CA GLU A 109 18.64 -39.43 -21.38
C GLU A 109 17.29 -38.94 -20.83
N VAL A 110 16.44 -38.45 -21.72
CA VAL A 110 15.08 -38.01 -21.39
C VAL A 110 14.19 -39.24 -21.30
N LYS A 111 13.87 -39.68 -20.08
CA LYS A 111 12.84 -40.70 -19.87
C LYS A 111 11.48 -40.06 -20.04
N THR A 112 10.91 -40.19 -21.24
CA THR A 112 9.53 -39.80 -21.54
C THR A 112 8.58 -40.69 -20.72
N VAL A 113 7.89 -40.09 -19.76
CA VAL A 113 6.78 -40.73 -19.04
C VAL A 113 5.52 -40.44 -19.86
N ALA A 114 4.82 -41.49 -20.30
CA ALA A 114 3.56 -41.34 -21.02
C ALA A 114 2.51 -40.71 -20.08
N GLN A 115 2.04 -39.52 -20.44
CA GLN A 115 0.95 -38.86 -19.75
C GLN A 115 -0.37 -39.43 -20.26
N GLU A 116 -1.15 -40.01 -19.35
CA GLU A 116 -2.46 -40.61 -19.62
C GLU A 116 -3.45 -39.52 -20.05
N ALA A 117 -4.18 -39.79 -21.13
CA ALA A 117 -5.11 -38.84 -21.73
C ALA A 117 -6.33 -38.61 -20.82
N PRO A 118 -6.79 -37.36 -20.64
CA PRO A 118 -8.03 -37.09 -19.91
C PRO A 118 -9.22 -37.80 -20.57
N ALA A 119 -10.05 -38.45 -19.77
CA ALA A 119 -11.28 -39.07 -20.22
C ALA A 119 -12.28 -37.99 -20.68
N ASP A 120 -12.77 -38.16 -21.90
CA ASP A 120 -13.78 -37.35 -22.55
C ASP A 120 -15.11 -37.48 -21.78
N THR A 121 -15.55 -36.39 -21.14
CA THR A 121 -16.83 -36.36 -20.40
C THR A 121 -17.90 -35.83 -21.35
N ALA A 122 -18.83 -36.71 -21.72
CA ALA A 122 -19.95 -36.40 -22.59
C ALA A 122 -20.83 -35.27 -22.03
N PRO A 123 -21.33 -34.35 -22.87
CA PRO A 123 -22.30 -33.34 -22.45
C PRO A 123 -23.65 -33.99 -22.16
N ALA A 124 -24.22 -33.69 -20.99
CA ALA A 124 -25.59 -34.01 -20.66
C ALA A 124 -26.53 -33.00 -21.35
N ASP A 125 -27.42 -33.52 -22.19
CA ASP A 125 -28.62 -32.83 -22.64
C ASP A 125 -29.50 -32.50 -21.43
N THR A 126 -29.74 -31.21 -21.21
CA THR A 126 -30.85 -30.75 -20.35
C THR A 126 -31.80 -29.89 -21.17
N LEU A 127 -33.06 -30.32 -21.08
CA LEU A 127 -34.24 -29.91 -21.80
C LEU A 127 -34.61 -28.43 -21.62
N SER A 128 -35.29 -27.93 -22.66
CA SER A 128 -36.08 -26.71 -22.70
C SER A 128 -36.98 -26.54 -21.48
N GLU A 129 -36.99 -25.32 -20.94
CA GLU A 129 -38.14 -24.77 -20.22
C GLU A 129 -38.48 -23.38 -20.76
N ASP A 130 -39.77 -23.10 -20.66
CA ASP A 130 -40.65 -22.14 -21.37
C ASP A 130 -40.28 -20.65 -21.18
N PRO A 131 -40.59 -19.74 -22.13
CA PRO A 131 -40.42 -18.31 -21.95
C PRO A 131 -41.67 -17.66 -21.34
N LEU A 132 -41.49 -16.90 -20.25
CA LEU A 132 -42.51 -15.97 -19.71
C LEU A 132 -41.85 -14.64 -19.30
N PRO A 133 -42.64 -13.55 -19.16
CA PRO A 133 -42.61 -12.38 -20.02
C PRO A 133 -41.69 -11.25 -19.52
N SER A 134 -41.39 -10.36 -20.46
CA SER A 134 -40.73 -9.08 -20.26
C SER A 134 -41.51 -8.17 -19.31
N ASP A 135 -40.86 -7.70 -18.25
CA ASP A 135 -41.23 -6.48 -17.55
C ASP A 135 -40.06 -5.48 -17.52
N THR A 136 -40.27 -4.46 -18.34
CA THR A 136 -39.88 -3.05 -18.20
C THR A 136 -39.51 -2.63 -16.77
N SER A 137 -38.33 -2.01 -16.59
CA SER A 137 -38.26 -0.58 -16.22
C SER A 137 -36.81 -0.13 -16.08
N SER A 138 -36.47 0.87 -16.87
CA SER A 138 -35.28 1.71 -16.75
C SER A 138 -35.23 2.40 -15.39
N ALA A 139 -34.08 2.39 -14.74
CA ALA A 139 -33.67 3.41 -13.78
C ALA A 139 -32.32 3.96 -14.25
N ASP A 140 -32.43 5.00 -15.06
CA ASP A 140 -31.36 5.86 -15.56
C ASP A 140 -30.74 6.57 -14.34
N SER A 141 -29.59 6.10 -13.86
CA SER A 141 -28.77 6.85 -12.92
C SER A 141 -27.73 7.63 -13.71
N GLN A 142 -28.20 8.72 -14.29
CA GLN A 142 -27.38 9.77 -14.87
C GLN A 142 -26.59 10.45 -13.74
N LEU A 143 -25.34 10.04 -13.54
CA LEU A 143 -24.39 10.75 -12.68
C LEU A 143 -24.06 12.09 -13.33
N THR A 144 -24.59 13.17 -12.78
CA THR A 144 -24.19 14.54 -13.14
C THR A 144 -22.75 14.80 -12.68
N PRO A 145 -21.87 15.36 -13.54
CA PRO A 145 -20.54 15.79 -13.14
C PRO A 145 -20.65 17.00 -12.21
N VAL A 146 -20.18 16.85 -10.97
CA VAL A 146 -19.96 17.98 -10.05
C VAL A 146 -18.70 18.73 -10.49
N SER A 147 -18.90 19.94 -11.01
CA SER A 147 -17.84 20.89 -11.31
C SER A 147 -17.30 21.45 -9.98
N PRO A 148 -15.98 21.51 -9.75
CA PRO A 148 -15.45 22.15 -8.55
C PRO A 148 -15.73 23.66 -8.59
N THR A 149 -16.44 24.14 -7.57
CA THR A 149 -16.66 25.56 -7.30
C THR A 149 -15.35 26.19 -6.84
N ASP A 150 -14.74 26.99 -7.70
CA ASP A 150 -13.69 27.94 -7.36
C ASP A 150 -14.24 28.94 -6.33
N THR A 151 -13.80 28.82 -5.07
CA THR A 151 -14.03 29.83 -4.04
C THR A 151 -12.90 30.85 -4.11
N GLY A 152 -13.17 31.96 -4.80
CA GLY A 152 -12.33 33.15 -4.76
C GLY A 152 -12.53 33.96 -3.47
N GLY A 153 -11.42 34.46 -2.93
CA GLY A 153 -11.32 35.37 -1.77
C GLY A 153 -10.22 34.88 -0.83
N THR A 154 -9.17 35.62 -0.46
CA THR A 154 -9.16 37.03 -0.06
C THR A 154 -7.70 37.54 0.11
N THR A 155 -7.51 38.80 -0.29
CA THR A 155 -6.50 39.83 0.03
C THR A 155 -5.21 39.52 0.82
N GLY A 156 -4.09 39.99 0.25
CA GLY A 156 -3.34 41.14 0.79
C GLY A 156 -2.32 40.89 1.90
N GLY A 157 -1.05 40.67 1.51
CA GLY A 157 0.11 40.75 2.42
C GLY A 157 1.39 40.98 1.64
N GLY A 158 1.70 42.25 1.34
CA GLY A 158 2.95 42.64 0.69
C GLY A 158 4.13 42.48 1.63
N VAL A 159 4.95 41.46 1.38
CA VAL A 159 6.30 41.34 1.95
C VAL A 159 7.32 41.83 0.93
N THR A 160 8.02 42.90 1.31
CA THR A 160 9.17 43.46 0.60
C THR A 160 10.26 42.39 0.46
N PRO A 161 10.72 42.04 -0.75
CA PRO A 161 11.80 41.08 -0.91
C PRO A 161 13.12 41.70 -0.41
N THR A 162 13.74 41.05 0.57
CA THR A 162 15.14 41.30 0.90
C THR A 162 16.00 40.88 -0.30
N PRO A 163 16.90 41.72 -0.81
CA PRO A 163 17.78 41.37 -1.91
C PRO A 163 18.71 40.23 -1.49
N VAL A 164 18.53 39.06 -2.10
CA VAL A 164 19.38 37.90 -1.91
C VAL A 164 20.67 38.13 -2.68
N VAL A 165 21.80 38.08 -1.98
CA VAL A 165 23.14 38.13 -2.55
C VAL A 165 23.34 36.87 -3.41
N PRO A 166 23.80 36.98 -4.67
CA PRO A 166 24.06 35.82 -5.50
C PRO A 166 25.31 35.10 -4.99
N ASP A 167 25.10 33.99 -4.29
CA ASP A 167 26.15 33.04 -3.95
C ASP A 167 26.47 32.20 -5.19
N ASN A 168 27.65 32.43 -5.77
CA ASN A 168 28.21 31.72 -6.92
C ASN A 168 29.11 30.55 -6.48
N GLY A 169 28.90 29.99 -5.29
CA GLY A 169 29.51 28.73 -4.90
C GLY A 169 28.89 27.58 -5.69
N GLY A 170 29.71 26.76 -6.34
CA GLY A 170 29.31 25.49 -6.98
C GLY A 170 28.82 24.48 -5.95
N GLY A 171 27.65 24.77 -5.35
CA GLY A 171 27.04 24.01 -4.29
C GLY A 171 26.45 22.73 -4.85
N SER A 172 26.94 21.60 -4.34
CA SER A 172 26.25 20.32 -4.41
C SER A 172 24.83 20.55 -3.91
N THR A 173 23.88 20.70 -4.84
CA THR A 173 22.48 20.95 -4.51
C THR A 173 21.95 19.64 -3.97
N GLU A 174 21.87 19.54 -2.64
CA GLU A 174 21.26 18.39 -1.99
C GLU A 174 19.82 18.25 -2.52
N PRO A 175 19.43 17.05 -3.02
CA PRO A 175 18.11 16.86 -3.61
C PRO A 175 17.03 17.31 -2.64
N GLN A 176 16.10 18.14 -3.10
CA GLN A 176 15.06 18.68 -2.24
C GLN A 176 13.82 17.79 -2.33
N PRO A 177 13.21 17.41 -1.20
CA PRO A 177 11.93 16.74 -1.23
C PRO A 177 10.88 17.70 -1.76
N PHE A 178 9.88 17.18 -2.44
CA PHE A 178 8.74 17.98 -2.84
C PHE A 178 7.43 17.42 -2.29
N ASP A 179 6.55 18.35 -1.92
CA ASP A 179 5.25 18.02 -1.37
C ASP A 179 4.32 17.52 -2.48
N LEU A 180 3.61 16.44 -2.15
CA LEU A 180 2.52 15.89 -2.94
C LEU A 180 1.22 16.07 -2.16
N PRO A 181 0.11 16.41 -2.83
CA PRO A 181 -1.18 16.41 -2.17
C PRO A 181 -1.54 15.00 -1.71
N SER A 182 -2.35 14.88 -0.67
CA SER A 182 -2.86 13.59 -0.18
C SER A 182 -3.59 12.80 -1.27
N SER A 183 -4.27 13.50 -2.19
CA SER A 183 -4.96 12.92 -3.35
C SER A 183 -4.05 12.45 -4.48
N ALA A 184 -2.72 12.59 -4.34
CA ALA A 184 -1.78 12.14 -5.37
C ALA A 184 -1.70 10.62 -5.49
N ALA A 185 -2.09 9.88 -4.46
CA ALA A 185 -1.99 8.43 -4.44
C ALA A 185 -3.30 7.74 -4.80
N ALA A 186 -3.21 6.68 -5.58
CA ALA A 186 -4.32 5.79 -5.91
C ALA A 186 -3.86 4.33 -5.95
N LEU A 187 -4.76 3.39 -5.65
CA LEU A 187 -4.48 1.97 -5.84
C LEU A 187 -4.41 1.66 -7.34
N TYR A 188 -3.35 0.98 -7.77
CA TYR A 188 -3.16 0.54 -9.15
C TYR A 188 -3.21 -0.99 -9.22
N ASP A 189 -4.31 -1.53 -9.75
CA ASP A 189 -4.52 -2.98 -9.81
C ASP A 189 -5.14 -3.40 -11.16
N PRO A 190 -4.34 -3.44 -12.23
CA PRO A 190 -4.82 -3.83 -13.55
C PRO A 190 -5.23 -5.31 -13.63
N GLN A 191 -4.81 -6.13 -12.66
CA GLN A 191 -5.06 -7.58 -12.64
C GLN A 191 -6.14 -7.99 -11.63
N MET A 192 -6.78 -7.05 -10.94
CA MET A 192 -7.82 -7.28 -9.92
C MET A 192 -7.35 -8.27 -8.84
N ARG A 193 -6.14 -8.07 -8.34
CA ARG A 193 -5.43 -8.88 -7.35
C ARG A 193 -5.67 -8.43 -5.90
N PHE A 194 -6.12 -7.21 -5.67
CA PHE A 194 -6.33 -6.67 -4.34
C PHE A 194 -7.48 -7.40 -3.64
N GLN A 195 -7.30 -7.70 -2.36
CA GLN A 195 -8.34 -8.27 -1.48
C GLN A 195 -8.78 -7.27 -0.42
N ALA A 196 -7.84 -6.48 0.10
CA ALA A 196 -8.11 -5.43 1.06
C ALA A 196 -7.10 -4.28 0.89
N SER A 197 -7.54 -3.06 1.13
CA SER A 197 -6.71 -1.86 1.18
C SER A 197 -7.40 -0.83 2.07
N ASN A 198 -6.63 0.11 2.61
CA ASN A 198 -7.17 1.38 3.10
C ASN A 198 -6.81 2.53 2.15
N ASP A 199 -7.02 3.77 2.61
CA ASP A 199 -6.80 5.00 1.84
C ASP A 199 -5.33 5.16 1.39
N PRO A 200 -5.05 5.18 0.06
CA PRO A 200 -3.73 5.45 -0.51
C PRO A 200 -3.07 6.76 -0.03
N ALA A 201 -3.86 7.77 0.35
CA ALA A 201 -3.35 9.05 0.85
C ALA A 201 -2.53 8.94 2.15
N LEU A 202 -2.68 7.81 2.86
CA LEU A 202 -1.92 7.51 4.08
C LEU A 202 -0.45 7.18 3.80
N ALA A 203 -0.08 6.89 2.55
CA ALA A 203 1.31 6.66 2.16
C ALA A 203 2.09 7.96 1.92
N ILE A 204 1.42 9.11 1.68
CA ILE A 204 2.04 10.34 1.19
C ILE A 204 2.33 11.34 2.31
N GLY A 205 3.53 11.95 2.26
CA GLY A 205 3.91 13.09 3.09
C GLY A 205 4.66 12.69 4.35
N ASP A 206 4.23 13.18 5.50
CA ASP A 206 4.79 12.79 6.79
C ASP A 206 4.31 11.39 7.22
N LYS A 207 5.10 10.78 8.11
CA LYS A 207 4.82 9.46 8.65
C LYS A 207 3.48 9.42 9.36
N LYS A 208 2.55 8.60 8.88
CA LYS A 208 1.17 8.52 9.39
C LYS A 208 0.88 7.24 10.17
N THR A 209 -0.10 7.33 11.06
CA THR A 209 -0.75 6.18 11.69
C THR A 209 -2.26 6.41 11.60
N PRO A 210 -3.04 5.54 10.92
CA PRO A 210 -2.60 4.29 10.28
C PRO A 210 -1.71 4.52 9.04
N SER A 211 -0.87 3.53 8.73
CA SER A 211 -0.10 3.47 7.48
C SER A 211 -1.02 3.00 6.35
N TRP A 212 -0.69 3.33 5.09
CA TRP A 212 -1.33 2.67 3.96
C TRP A 212 -1.02 1.16 4.00
N PHE A 213 -1.96 0.33 3.57
CA PHE A 213 -1.72 -1.09 3.33
C PHE A 213 -2.50 -1.61 2.14
N VAL A 214 -1.98 -2.68 1.55
CA VAL A 214 -2.69 -3.50 0.56
C VAL A 214 -2.40 -4.97 0.79
N THR A 215 -3.42 -5.80 0.67
CA THR A 215 -3.37 -7.26 0.83
C THR A 215 -3.80 -7.93 -0.47
N THR A 216 -3.08 -8.97 -0.86
CA THR A 216 -3.37 -9.82 -2.03
C THR A 216 -3.53 -11.27 -1.61
N ALA A 217 -3.87 -12.16 -2.55
CA ALA A 217 -3.88 -13.59 -2.32
C ALA A 217 -2.49 -14.13 -1.94
N ALA A 218 -2.44 -15.18 -1.11
CA ALA A 218 -1.19 -15.83 -0.69
C ALA A 218 -0.65 -16.84 -1.74
N ASP A 219 -0.62 -16.45 -3.02
CA ASP A 219 -0.17 -17.31 -4.13
C ASP A 219 1.26 -16.98 -4.62
N GLY A 220 1.96 -16.10 -3.89
CA GLY A 220 3.35 -15.72 -4.17
C GLY A 220 3.53 -14.59 -5.17
N ASN A 221 2.46 -14.07 -5.77
CA ASN A 221 2.53 -12.95 -6.71
C ASN A 221 1.63 -11.80 -6.23
N MET A 222 2.19 -10.62 -5.95
CA MET A 222 1.34 -9.48 -5.60
C MET A 222 0.74 -8.85 -6.86
N ASN A 223 1.57 -8.51 -7.84
CA ASN A 223 1.19 -7.82 -9.08
C ASN A 223 0.16 -6.71 -8.84
N ILE A 224 0.50 -5.82 -7.93
CA ILE A 224 -0.32 -4.69 -7.52
C ILE A 224 0.59 -3.48 -7.32
N GLY A 225 0.06 -2.28 -7.45
CA GLY A 225 0.85 -1.09 -7.26
C GLY A 225 0.13 0.05 -6.56
N LEU A 226 0.94 1.05 -6.23
CA LEU A 226 0.47 2.35 -5.77
C LEU A 226 0.83 3.38 -6.85
N GLN A 227 -0.19 3.92 -7.51
CA GLN A 227 -0.04 5.02 -8.46
C GLN A 227 0.16 6.32 -7.70
N ILE A 228 1.08 7.15 -8.20
CA ILE A 228 1.38 8.49 -7.70
C ILE A 228 1.29 9.49 -8.86
N ASP A 229 0.32 10.40 -8.82
CA ASP A 229 0.27 11.58 -9.69
C ASP A 229 1.16 12.69 -9.12
N LEU A 230 2.20 13.08 -9.86
CA LEU A 230 3.12 14.14 -9.47
C LEU A 230 2.53 15.56 -9.62
N GLY A 231 1.29 15.69 -10.11
CA GLY A 231 0.57 16.96 -10.28
C GLY A 231 1.04 17.80 -11.47
N LYS A 232 2.28 17.57 -11.94
CA LYS A 232 2.88 18.11 -13.17
C LYS A 232 4.03 17.20 -13.61
N SER A 233 4.48 17.32 -14.86
CA SER A 233 5.65 16.55 -15.31
C SER A 233 6.93 17.06 -14.65
N ARG A 234 7.64 16.20 -13.91
CA ARG A 234 8.83 16.54 -13.12
C ARG A 234 9.94 15.51 -13.24
N LYS A 235 11.17 15.93 -12.99
CA LYS A 235 12.27 14.98 -12.79
C LYS A 235 12.13 14.39 -11.39
N VAL A 236 12.40 13.10 -11.26
CA VAL A 236 12.45 12.43 -9.96
C VAL A 236 13.74 11.63 -9.93
N THR A 237 14.62 11.97 -9.00
CA THR A 237 15.97 11.38 -8.92
C THR A 237 16.08 10.38 -7.78
N ARG A 238 15.22 10.52 -6.77
CA ARG A 238 15.24 9.71 -5.56
C ARG A 238 13.85 9.53 -5.00
N LEU A 239 13.62 8.35 -4.42
CA LEU A 239 12.46 7.99 -3.62
C LEU A 239 12.96 7.54 -2.25
N THR A 240 12.34 8.04 -1.19
CA THR A 240 12.50 7.50 0.17
C THR A 240 11.17 6.90 0.61
N MET A 241 11.22 5.70 1.18
CA MET A 241 10.04 4.95 1.57
C MET A 241 10.24 4.31 2.94
N THR A 242 9.26 4.47 3.82
CA THR A 242 9.24 3.85 5.15
C THR A 242 8.14 2.79 5.21
N THR A 243 8.49 1.57 5.60
CA THR A 243 7.59 0.40 5.65
C THR A 243 7.66 -0.34 6.98
N LYS A 244 6.58 -1.02 7.36
CA LYS A 244 6.53 -1.94 8.52
C LYS A 244 6.64 -3.41 8.15
N THR A 245 6.60 -3.72 6.87
CA THR A 245 6.49 -5.08 6.34
C THR A 245 7.62 -5.31 5.34
N PRO A 246 8.87 -5.42 5.79
CA PRO A 246 9.99 -5.66 4.90
C PRO A 246 9.88 -7.01 4.19
N GLY A 247 10.72 -7.25 3.17
CA GLY A 247 10.81 -8.53 2.49
C GLY A 247 10.01 -8.67 1.20
N TYR A 248 9.63 -7.57 0.54
CA TYR A 248 8.96 -7.55 -0.77
C TYR A 248 9.89 -7.07 -1.89
N THR A 249 9.52 -7.36 -3.14
CA THR A 249 10.16 -6.78 -4.34
C THR A 249 9.23 -5.77 -4.99
N MET A 250 9.78 -4.60 -5.31
CA MET A 250 9.07 -3.48 -5.93
C MET A 250 9.86 -2.89 -7.11
N TYR A 251 9.16 -2.55 -8.19
CA TYR A 251 9.67 -1.71 -9.26
C TYR A 251 9.10 -0.30 -9.15
N VAL A 252 9.89 0.73 -9.46
CA VAL A 252 9.38 2.07 -9.68
C VAL A 252 9.29 2.31 -11.17
N LEU A 253 8.05 2.44 -11.65
CA LEU A 253 7.73 2.65 -13.06
C LEU A 253 7.31 4.10 -13.26
N GLY A 254 7.64 4.68 -14.40
CA GLY A 254 7.29 6.05 -14.77
C GLY A 254 6.53 6.12 -16.09
N ASP A 255 5.53 7.00 -16.12
CA ASP A 255 4.77 7.36 -17.32
C ASP A 255 4.63 8.89 -17.47
N LYS A 256 4.38 9.35 -18.69
CA LYS A 256 4.25 10.78 -19.04
C LYS A 256 2.79 11.27 -19.02
N GLY A 257 1.83 10.37 -19.14
CA GLY A 257 0.40 10.60 -19.03
C GLY A 257 -0.04 10.82 -17.59
N VAL A 258 -1.27 11.31 -17.43
CA VAL A 258 -1.91 11.49 -16.11
C VAL A 258 -2.41 10.14 -15.61
N ASP A 259 -3.04 9.37 -16.48
CA ASP A 259 -3.52 8.02 -16.18
C ASP A 259 -2.42 7.00 -16.49
N PRO A 260 -2.12 6.06 -15.58
CA PRO A 260 -1.17 5.00 -15.86
C PRO A 260 -1.75 4.07 -16.95
N PRO A 261 -0.89 3.46 -17.79
CA PRO A 261 -1.33 2.44 -18.72
C PRO A 261 -2.03 1.27 -18.03
N ASN A 262 -2.90 0.57 -18.76
CA ASN A 262 -3.55 -0.65 -18.25
C ASN A 262 -2.58 -1.84 -18.15
N ASP A 263 -1.42 -1.79 -18.79
CA ASP A 263 -0.35 -2.80 -18.68
C ASP A 263 0.94 -2.14 -18.19
N VAL A 264 1.54 -2.70 -17.14
CA VAL A 264 2.82 -2.25 -16.58
C VAL A 264 3.97 -2.31 -17.58
N LYS A 265 3.87 -3.15 -18.62
CA LYS A 265 4.89 -3.26 -19.68
C LYS A 265 4.98 -2.02 -20.56
N ASP A 266 3.93 -1.20 -20.60
CA ASP A 266 3.92 0.06 -21.35
C ASP A 266 4.62 1.19 -20.59
N MET A 267 4.94 0.98 -19.31
CA MET A 267 5.64 1.96 -18.47
C MET A 267 7.17 1.80 -18.55
N THR A 268 7.89 2.89 -18.28
CA THR A 268 9.36 2.84 -18.20
C THR A 268 9.83 2.51 -16.79
N THR A 269 10.60 1.44 -16.61
CA THR A 269 11.27 1.16 -15.33
C THR A 269 12.32 2.22 -15.00
N LEU A 270 12.20 2.84 -13.83
CA LEU A 270 13.12 3.87 -13.32
C LEU A 270 14.09 3.30 -12.28
N GLY A 271 13.64 2.32 -11.51
CA GLY A 271 14.43 1.67 -10.49
C GLY A 271 13.77 0.38 -10.02
N GLU A 272 14.58 -0.45 -9.37
CA GLU A 272 14.16 -1.70 -8.73
C GLU A 272 14.65 -1.66 -7.29
N ALA A 273 13.77 -2.00 -6.36
CA ALA A 273 14.08 -2.17 -4.96
C ALA A 273 13.57 -3.53 -4.49
N ALA A 274 14.47 -4.35 -3.97
CA ALA A 274 14.10 -5.41 -3.06
C ALA A 274 14.20 -4.85 -1.64
N SER A 275 13.09 -4.82 -0.91
CA SER A 275 13.14 -4.61 0.53
C SER A 275 13.81 -5.85 1.12
N ILE A 276 15.08 -5.70 1.51
CA ILE A 276 15.85 -6.75 2.18
C ILE A 276 15.11 -7.07 3.48
N ASP A 277 14.81 -8.35 3.74
CA ASP A 277 14.36 -8.78 5.05
C ASP A 277 15.34 -8.22 6.10
N ALA A 278 14.81 -7.50 7.11
CA ALA A 278 15.50 -6.77 8.18
C ALA A 278 16.72 -7.42 8.86
N ALA A 279 17.02 -8.69 8.56
CA ALA A 279 17.83 -9.56 9.36
C ALA A 279 19.35 -9.51 9.07
N ALA A 280 19.86 -8.84 8.03
CA ALA A 280 21.23 -9.14 7.58
C ALA A 280 22.20 -7.97 7.27
N GLU A 281 21.82 -6.70 7.34
CA GLU A 281 22.77 -5.61 7.03
C GLU A 281 23.32 -4.97 8.32
N ALA A 282 24.43 -5.54 8.81
CA ALA A 282 25.28 -4.93 9.82
C ALA A 282 25.90 -3.63 9.24
N GLY A 283 25.30 -2.49 9.55
CA GLY A 283 25.79 -1.19 9.05
C GLY A 283 24.72 -0.16 8.71
N LYS A 284 23.41 -0.49 8.84
CA LYS A 284 22.37 0.54 8.69
C LYS A 284 22.57 1.67 9.72
N PRO A 285 22.44 2.95 9.32
CA PRO A 285 22.45 4.06 10.26
C PRO A 285 21.37 3.87 11.32
N ALA A 286 21.63 4.38 12.53
CA ALA A 286 20.68 4.30 13.63
C ALA A 286 19.32 4.89 13.19
N PRO A 287 18.18 4.30 13.62
CA PRO A 287 16.86 4.83 13.31
C PRO A 287 16.75 6.29 13.74
N GLU A 288 16.07 7.10 12.93
CA GLU A 288 15.92 8.53 13.24
C GLU A 288 15.00 8.71 14.46
N PRO A 289 15.18 9.79 15.25
CA PRO A 289 14.27 10.10 16.35
C PRO A 289 12.81 10.22 15.88
N GLY A 290 11.95 9.29 16.30
CA GLY A 290 10.55 9.19 15.85
C GLY A 290 10.23 7.89 15.12
N ASP A 291 11.25 7.07 14.80
CA ASP A 291 11.03 5.73 14.29
C ASP A 291 10.54 4.78 15.37
N LYS A 292 9.36 4.18 15.15
CA LYS A 292 8.85 3.13 16.03
C LYS A 292 9.59 1.84 15.69
N ALA A 293 9.85 1.01 16.70
CA ALA A 293 10.45 -0.30 16.50
C ALA A 293 9.70 -1.06 15.39
N GLY A 294 10.42 -1.45 14.33
CA GLY A 294 9.89 -2.20 13.19
C GLY A 294 9.54 -1.36 11.95
N ASP A 295 9.67 -0.04 11.98
CA ASP A 295 9.70 0.76 10.75
C ASP A 295 11.09 0.66 10.10
N GLU A 296 11.12 0.42 8.79
CA GLU A 296 12.32 0.46 7.98
C GLU A 296 12.19 1.51 6.89
N THR A 297 13.14 2.43 6.86
CA THR A 297 13.28 3.40 5.79
C THR A 297 14.35 2.93 4.82
N PHE A 298 14.06 2.98 3.52
CA PHE A 298 15.04 2.79 2.48
C PHE A 298 14.97 3.90 1.45
N GLU A 299 16.13 4.15 0.84
CA GLU A 299 16.31 5.13 -0.21
C GLU A 299 16.58 4.40 -1.53
N LEU A 300 15.85 4.78 -2.57
CA LEU A 300 16.03 4.27 -3.92
C LEU A 300 16.42 5.42 -4.85
N SER A 301 17.60 5.31 -5.47
CA SER A 301 18.00 6.18 -6.56
C SER A 301 17.30 5.75 -7.85
N LEU A 302 16.52 6.63 -8.47
CA LEU A 302 15.73 6.36 -9.69
C LEU A 302 16.52 6.63 -10.99
N GLY A 303 17.85 6.65 -10.87
CA GLY A 303 18.78 7.04 -11.92
C GLY A 303 18.70 8.53 -12.28
N ASN A 304 19.76 9.04 -12.91
CA ASN A 304 19.76 10.39 -13.46
C ASN A 304 18.99 10.41 -14.80
N THR A 305 17.68 10.26 -14.72
CA THR A 305 16.85 10.38 -15.91
C THR A 305 16.66 11.87 -16.21
N ASN A 306 17.22 12.35 -17.33
CA ASN A 306 16.88 13.66 -17.87
C ASN A 306 15.40 13.76 -18.32
N LYS A 307 14.63 12.69 -18.12
CA LYS A 307 13.22 12.54 -18.45
C LYS A 307 12.38 13.15 -17.32
N LYS A 308 11.21 13.67 -17.70
CA LYS A 308 10.17 14.11 -16.78
C LYS A 308 9.04 13.10 -16.80
N TRP A 309 8.51 12.81 -15.63
CA TRP A 309 7.41 11.88 -15.40
C TRP A 309 6.23 12.65 -14.85
N ARG A 310 5.02 12.26 -15.23
CA ARG A 310 3.79 12.80 -14.66
C ARG A 310 3.23 11.84 -13.62
N THR A 311 3.29 10.55 -13.92
CA THR A 311 2.78 9.49 -13.08
C THR A 311 3.89 8.48 -12.76
N LEU A 312 3.95 8.06 -11.50
CA LEU A 312 4.79 6.95 -11.06
C LEU A 312 3.91 5.81 -10.57
N VAL A 313 4.38 4.57 -10.71
CA VAL A 313 3.75 3.40 -10.09
C VAL A 313 4.80 2.65 -9.30
N LEU A 314 4.53 2.44 -8.01
CA LEU A 314 5.28 1.54 -7.15
C LEU A 314 4.67 0.15 -7.31
N TRP A 315 5.28 -0.70 -8.13
CA TRP A 315 4.74 -2.00 -8.54
C TRP A 315 5.33 -3.15 -7.73
N PHE A 316 4.53 -3.75 -6.84
CA PHE A 316 4.90 -4.86 -5.98
C PHE A 316 4.69 -6.19 -6.70
N THR A 317 5.74 -7.01 -6.76
CA THR A 317 5.72 -8.31 -7.46
C THR A 317 5.81 -9.48 -6.50
N VAL A 318 6.69 -9.40 -5.51
CA VAL A 318 6.91 -10.45 -4.50
C VAL A 318 6.34 -9.96 -3.16
N PRO A 319 5.50 -10.77 -2.47
CA PRO A 319 4.94 -10.38 -1.18
C PRO A 319 5.98 -10.38 -0.05
N PRO A 320 5.72 -9.64 1.04
CA PRO A 320 6.52 -9.73 2.26
C PRO A 320 6.60 -11.16 2.82
N SER A 321 7.73 -11.50 3.44
CA SER A 321 7.99 -12.83 4.04
C SER A 321 6.98 -13.23 5.13
N LYS A 322 6.36 -12.25 5.80
CA LYS A 322 5.36 -12.45 6.87
C LYS A 322 3.91 -12.53 6.37
N GLY A 323 3.68 -12.43 5.06
CA GLY A 323 2.35 -12.54 4.45
C GLY A 323 2.13 -11.53 3.33
N PRO A 324 1.03 -11.67 2.56
CA PRO A 324 0.80 -10.94 1.31
C PRO A 324 0.31 -9.50 1.51
N THR A 325 0.69 -8.86 2.63
CA THR A 325 0.27 -7.50 2.99
C THR A 325 1.45 -6.55 3.04
N VAL A 326 1.49 -5.60 2.13
CA VAL A 326 2.45 -4.49 2.14
C VAL A 326 1.89 -3.33 2.97
N ARG A 327 2.73 -2.69 3.78
CA ARG A 327 2.40 -1.49 4.56
C ARG A 327 3.42 -0.38 4.30
N ILE A 328 2.94 0.79 3.93
CA ILE A 328 3.78 1.97 3.69
C ILE A 328 3.33 3.10 4.62
N SER A 329 4.25 3.50 5.50
CA SER A 329 4.02 4.56 6.48
C SER A 329 4.36 5.94 5.92
N GLN A 330 5.24 6.00 4.91
CA GLN A 330 5.74 7.25 4.34
C GLN A 330 6.34 7.06 2.94
N LEU A 331 6.11 8.03 2.07
CA LEU A 331 6.73 8.22 0.76
C LEU A 331 7.16 9.67 0.59
N LYS A 332 8.42 9.87 0.18
CA LYS A 332 8.98 11.16 -0.22
C LYS A 332 9.69 11.02 -1.55
N PHE A 333 9.51 12.01 -2.42
CA PHE A 333 10.16 12.09 -3.72
C PHE A 333 11.03 13.34 -3.75
N PHE A 334 12.15 13.24 -4.46
CA PHE A 334 13.12 14.33 -4.55
C PHE A 334 13.41 14.65 -6.01
N ASP A 335 13.65 15.93 -6.27
CA ASP A 335 14.24 16.42 -7.50
C ASP A 335 15.63 17.03 -7.26
N ASN A 336 16.42 17.08 -8.33
CA ASN A 336 17.70 17.79 -8.39
C ASN A 336 17.50 19.15 -9.07
#